data_AF-A0A239X4G6-F1
#
_entry.id   AF-A0A239X4G6-F1
#
_cell.length_a   1.000
_cell.length_b   1.000
_cell.length_c   1.000
_cell.angle_alpha   90.00
_cell.angle_beta   90.00
_cell.angle_gamma   90.00
#
_symmetry.space_group_name_H-M   'P 1'
#
loop_
_entity.id
_entity.type
_entity.pdbx_description
1 polymer ?
#
loop_
_entity_poly.entity_id
_entity_poly.type
_entity_poly.pdbx_seq_one_letter_code
_entity_poly.pdbx_strand_id
1 'polypeptide(L)'
;MKIQLQFENNTLPDIYSKYTSEPVMGFSAISFPFTVDDFPKETVSLAWTFTDPDAIPVCGFEYIHWVVADLAVNTDKVDISEDFARLDQQHVKGSNSLTSKFLSGDFGDLSRSYIGPCPPDKDHLYNLKVFALDKSLNLSEGFYLNDLHHAMKGHILAQTSLELVGRA
;
A
#
# COMPACT_ATOMS: atom_id res chain seq x y z
N MET A 1 6.01 -10.30 14.25
CA MET A 1 5.48 -9.96 12.91
C MET A 1 6.55 -9.25 12.12
N LYS A 2 6.83 -9.72 10.91
CA LYS A 2 7.91 -9.20 10.08
C LYS A 2 7.44 -9.03 8.64
N ILE A 3 7.95 -7.99 7.99
CA ILE A 3 7.86 -7.82 6.53
C ILE A 3 9.17 -8.34 5.96
N GLN A 4 9.10 -9.22 4.97
CA GLN A 4 10.26 -9.68 4.22
C GLN A 4 10.15 -9.21 2.78
N LEU A 5 11.22 -8.58 2.32
CA LEU A 5 11.35 -8.01 0.99
C LEU A 5 12.84 -8.01 0.64
N GLN A 6 13.17 -8.34 -0.60
CA GLN A 6 14.55 -8.48 -1.05
C GLN A 6 14.83 -7.53 -2.21
N PHE A 7 14.92 -6.23 -1.88
CA PHE A 7 15.41 -5.22 -2.82
C PHE A 7 16.76 -4.69 -2.35
N GLU A 8 17.64 -4.41 -3.30
CA GLU A 8 18.96 -3.85 -3.00
C GLU A 8 18.79 -2.48 -2.30
N ASN A 9 19.35 -2.36 -1.10
CA ASN A 9 19.25 -1.17 -0.26
C ASN A 9 17.80 -0.69 -0.01
N ASN A 10 16.82 -1.61 -0.02
CA ASN A 10 15.39 -1.30 0.06
C ASN A 10 14.89 -0.34 -1.04
N THR A 11 15.61 -0.24 -2.17
CA THR A 11 15.22 0.61 -3.30
C THR A 11 14.22 -0.13 -4.17
N LEU A 12 13.06 0.49 -4.44
CA LEU A 12 12.06 -0.09 -5.32
C LEU A 12 12.57 -0.19 -6.77
N PRO A 13 12.51 -1.38 -7.41
CA PRO A 13 12.81 -1.54 -8.82
C PRO A 13 11.95 -0.67 -9.74
N ASP A 14 12.48 -0.37 -10.94
CA ASP A 14 11.87 0.56 -11.90
C ASP A 14 10.45 0.18 -12.31
N ILE A 15 10.18 -1.11 -12.46
CA ILE A 15 8.85 -1.64 -12.82
C ILE A 15 7.75 -1.19 -11.84
N TYR A 16 8.08 -0.93 -10.57
CA TYR A 16 7.13 -0.49 -9.54
C TYR A 16 7.10 1.03 -9.33
N SER A 17 7.84 1.81 -10.14
CA SER A 17 8.00 3.26 -9.97
C SER A 17 7.69 4.03 -11.27
N LYS A 18 7.89 5.35 -11.29
CA LYS A 18 7.75 6.20 -12.49
C LYS A 18 8.60 5.77 -13.69
N TYR A 19 9.64 4.96 -13.46
CA TYR A 19 10.51 4.40 -14.49
C TYR A 19 9.96 3.12 -15.14
N THR A 20 8.74 2.70 -14.79
CA THR A 20 8.12 1.53 -15.39
C THR A 20 8.04 1.64 -16.91
N SER A 21 8.27 0.52 -17.59
CA SER A 21 8.06 0.41 -19.04
C SER A 21 6.58 0.27 -19.42
N GLU A 22 5.68 0.09 -18.44
CA GLU A 22 4.26 -0.16 -18.65
C GLU A 22 3.37 0.83 -17.86
N PRO A 23 3.48 2.15 -18.13
CA PRO A 23 2.73 3.14 -17.38
C PRO A 23 1.23 3.07 -17.68
N VAL A 24 0.41 3.13 -16.64
CA VAL A 24 -1.04 3.29 -16.72
C VAL A 24 -1.37 4.72 -16.30
N MET A 25 -1.87 5.53 -17.24
CA MET A 25 -2.14 6.97 -17.02
C MET A 25 -0.95 7.76 -16.45
N GLY A 26 0.29 7.35 -16.78
CA GLY A 26 1.52 7.99 -16.31
C GLY A 26 2.06 7.49 -14.97
N PHE A 27 1.44 6.48 -14.36
CA PHE A 27 1.89 5.87 -13.11
C PHE A 27 2.26 4.40 -13.30
N SER A 28 3.13 3.85 -12.45
CA SER A 28 3.20 2.40 -12.30
C SER A 28 2.02 1.90 -11.50
N ALA A 29 1.25 0.99 -12.08
CA ALA A 29 0.15 0.30 -11.41
C ALA A 29 0.55 -1.10 -10.91
N ILE A 30 1.80 -1.52 -11.15
CA ILE A 30 2.32 -2.83 -10.76
C ILE A 30 2.82 -2.74 -9.32
N SER A 31 2.11 -3.35 -8.38
CA SER A 31 2.53 -3.40 -6.98
C SER A 31 3.70 -4.34 -6.77
N PHE A 32 4.61 -3.98 -5.88
CA PHE A 32 5.78 -4.79 -5.56
C PHE A 32 5.42 -5.97 -4.65
N PRO A 33 6.11 -7.13 -4.79
CA PRO A 33 5.90 -8.27 -3.91
C PRO A 33 6.53 -8.06 -2.54
N PHE A 34 5.91 -8.63 -1.51
CA PHE A 34 6.49 -8.77 -0.19
C PHE A 34 5.83 -9.94 0.55
N THR A 35 6.47 -10.37 1.63
CA THR A 35 5.96 -11.43 2.50
C THR A 35 5.68 -10.84 3.87
N VAL A 36 4.63 -11.33 4.52
CA VAL A 36 4.37 -11.08 5.94
C VAL A 36 4.35 -12.42 6.68
N ASP A 37 5.11 -12.51 7.77
CA ASP A 37 5.09 -13.67 8.66
C ASP A 37 5.21 -13.26 10.13
N ASP A 38 5.23 -14.26 11.03
CA ASP A 38 5.41 -14.07 12.46
C ASP A 38 4.32 -13.17 13.10
N PHE A 39 3.14 -13.08 12.49
CA PHE A 39 1.98 -12.40 13.07
C PHE A 39 1.28 -13.30 14.12
N PRO A 40 0.54 -12.70 15.08
CA PRO A 40 -0.19 -13.47 16.10
C PRO A 40 -1.12 -14.51 15.48
N LYS A 41 -1.26 -15.68 16.14
CA LYS A 41 -2.09 -16.79 15.62
C LYS A 41 -3.58 -16.45 15.53
N GLU A 42 -4.01 -15.48 16.32
CA GLU A 42 -5.38 -14.95 16.36
C GLU A 42 -5.68 -13.99 15.19
N THR A 43 -4.71 -13.75 14.30
CA THR A 43 -4.89 -12.89 13.12
C THR A 43 -5.91 -13.51 12.17
N VAL A 44 -6.99 -12.77 11.91
CA VAL A 44 -8.05 -13.14 10.95
C VAL A 44 -7.82 -12.48 9.60
N SER A 45 -7.33 -11.23 9.59
CA SER A 45 -7.01 -10.52 8.35
C SER A 45 -5.78 -9.62 8.50
N LEU A 46 -5.17 -9.34 7.35
CA LEU A 46 -4.15 -8.30 7.20
C LEU A 46 -4.75 -7.06 6.53
N ALA A 47 -4.21 -5.91 6.91
CA ALA A 47 -4.38 -4.64 6.22
C ALA A 47 -3.01 -3.98 6.07
N TRP A 48 -2.85 -3.10 5.09
CA TRP A 48 -1.62 -2.32 4.95
C TRP A 48 -1.84 -0.97 4.29
N THR A 49 -0.86 -0.10 4.53
CA THR A 49 -0.76 1.22 3.93
C THR A 49 0.64 1.39 3.35
N PHE A 50 0.73 2.02 2.20
CA PHE A 50 1.97 2.49 1.61
C PHE A 50 1.84 3.99 1.36
N THR A 51 2.66 4.79 2.04
CA THR A 51 2.56 6.26 2.04
C THR A 51 3.90 6.93 1.87
N ASP A 52 3.88 8.21 1.47
CA ASP A 52 5.03 9.07 1.22
C ASP A 52 4.94 10.34 2.07
N PRO A 53 5.56 10.34 3.27
CA PRO A 53 5.67 11.54 4.09
C PRO A 53 6.56 12.63 3.47
N ASP A 54 7.53 12.26 2.63
CA ASP A 54 8.42 13.20 1.94
C ASP A 54 7.68 14.02 0.88
N ALA A 55 6.46 13.62 0.49
CA ALA A 55 5.56 14.40 -0.35
C ALA A 55 4.99 15.66 0.35
N ILE A 56 5.09 15.77 1.68
CA ILE A 56 4.57 16.93 2.43
C ILE A 56 5.15 18.27 1.94
N PRO A 57 6.48 18.47 1.85
CA PRO A 57 7.03 19.70 1.28
C PRO A 57 6.74 19.91 -0.21
N VAL A 58 6.37 18.85 -0.96
CA VAL A 58 6.12 18.89 -2.40
C VAL A 58 4.67 19.30 -2.72
N CYS A 59 3.69 18.67 -2.05
CA CYS A 59 2.27 18.85 -2.34
C CYS A 59 1.41 19.26 -1.13
N GLY A 60 2.01 19.40 0.05
CA GLY A 60 1.37 19.90 1.26
C GLY A 60 0.77 18.84 2.19
N PHE A 61 0.87 17.56 1.84
CA PHE A 61 0.36 16.44 2.65
C PHE A 61 1.14 15.14 2.38
N GLU A 62 1.01 14.17 3.29
CA GLU A 62 1.53 12.81 3.11
C GLU A 62 0.73 12.11 2.00
N TYR A 63 1.43 11.65 0.95
CA TYR A 63 0.76 11.09 -0.21
C TYR A 63 0.49 9.60 0.01
N ILE A 64 -0.74 9.17 -0.26
CA ILE A 64 -1.19 7.79 -0.08
C ILE A 64 -1.02 7.07 -1.41
N HIS A 65 -0.16 6.04 -1.43
CA HIS A 65 0.16 5.26 -2.62
C HIS A 65 -0.60 3.94 -2.69
N TRP A 66 -0.92 3.33 -1.56
CA TRP A 66 -1.65 2.07 -1.53
C TRP A 66 -2.33 1.85 -0.19
N VAL A 67 -3.59 1.38 -0.21
CA VAL A 67 -4.34 1.04 1.00
C VAL A 67 -5.13 -0.23 0.74
N VAL A 68 -5.00 -1.22 1.61
CA VAL A 68 -5.69 -2.51 1.50
C VAL A 68 -6.22 -2.93 2.87
N ALA A 69 -7.42 -3.51 2.86
CA ALA A 69 -8.03 -4.12 4.03
C ALA A 69 -8.49 -5.55 3.71
N ASP A 70 -8.74 -6.30 4.78
CA ASP A 70 -9.45 -7.59 4.74
C ASP A 70 -8.83 -8.66 3.84
N LEU A 71 -7.50 -8.68 3.72
CA LEU A 71 -6.83 -9.87 3.18
C LEU A 71 -6.89 -10.99 4.22
N ALA A 72 -7.68 -12.03 3.94
CA ALA A 72 -7.88 -13.14 4.86
C ALA A 72 -6.57 -13.92 5.10
N VAL A 73 -6.34 -14.31 6.36
CA VAL A 73 -5.19 -15.13 6.75
C VAL A 73 -5.65 -16.54 7.03
N ASN A 74 -5.04 -17.52 6.34
CA ASN A 74 -5.32 -18.95 6.51
C ASN A 74 -4.04 -19.79 6.73
N THR A 75 -2.90 -19.13 6.90
CA THR A 75 -1.55 -19.70 7.02
C THR A 75 -0.71 -18.88 7.98
N ASP A 76 0.43 -19.41 8.42
CA ASP A 76 1.38 -18.70 9.31
C ASP A 76 2.25 -17.66 8.56
N LYS A 77 2.10 -17.56 7.23
CA LYS A 77 2.85 -16.71 6.32
C LYS A 77 1.95 -16.34 5.14
N VAL A 78 1.93 -15.07 4.76
CA VAL A 78 1.20 -14.56 3.60
C VAL A 78 2.19 -13.99 2.59
N ASP A 79 2.12 -14.48 1.36
CA ASP A 79 2.93 -13.99 0.24
C ASP A 79 2.07 -13.07 -0.63
N ILE A 80 2.42 -11.78 -0.66
CA ILE A 80 1.80 -10.78 -1.50
C ILE A 80 2.56 -10.80 -2.82
N SER A 81 1.93 -11.30 -3.87
CA SER A 81 2.56 -11.48 -5.17
C SER A 81 2.88 -10.14 -5.84
N GLU A 82 3.75 -10.18 -6.84
CA GLU A 82 3.87 -9.06 -7.76
C GLU A 82 2.51 -8.77 -8.40
N ASP A 83 2.23 -7.49 -8.61
CA ASP A 83 1.00 -6.99 -9.22
C ASP A 83 -0.30 -7.37 -8.49
N PHE A 84 -0.18 -7.72 -7.21
CA PHE A 84 -1.30 -8.06 -6.33
C PHE A 84 -2.45 -7.03 -6.39
N ALA A 85 -2.15 -5.72 -6.39
CA ALA A 85 -3.19 -4.68 -6.38
C ALA A 85 -4.18 -4.77 -7.55
N ARG A 86 -3.71 -5.23 -8.73
CA ARG A 86 -4.55 -5.41 -9.92
C ARG A 86 -5.12 -6.81 -10.03
N LEU A 87 -4.29 -7.83 -9.74
CA LEU A 87 -4.60 -9.22 -10.05
C LEU A 87 -5.41 -9.92 -8.95
N ASP A 88 -5.15 -9.62 -7.68
CA ASP A 88 -5.87 -10.25 -6.58
C ASP A 88 -7.29 -9.67 -6.41
N GLN A 89 -8.21 -10.55 -6.01
CA GLN A 89 -9.64 -10.26 -5.85
C GLN A 89 -10.17 -10.64 -4.45
N GLN A 90 -9.28 -11.02 -3.53
CA GLN A 90 -9.59 -11.53 -2.19
C GLN A 90 -9.18 -10.53 -1.09
N HIS A 91 -9.19 -9.24 -1.43
CA HIS A 91 -8.96 -8.14 -0.52
C HIS A 91 -9.91 -6.98 -0.85
N VAL A 92 -10.07 -6.05 0.08
CA VAL A 92 -10.83 -4.80 -0.15
C VAL A 92 -9.86 -3.69 -0.51
N LYS A 93 -10.12 -2.98 -1.61
CA LYS A 93 -9.24 -1.91 -2.10
C LYS A 93 -9.63 -0.56 -1.48
N GLY A 94 -8.65 0.10 -0.86
CA GLY A 94 -8.80 1.46 -0.34
C GLY A 94 -8.42 2.50 -1.39
N SER A 95 -8.90 3.73 -1.20
CA SER A 95 -8.58 4.86 -2.05
C SER A 95 -7.18 5.42 -1.78
N ASN A 96 -6.44 5.69 -2.85
CA ASN A 96 -5.17 6.41 -2.82
C ASN A 96 -5.37 7.92 -3.11
N SER A 97 -4.28 8.69 -3.12
CA SER A 97 -4.33 10.15 -3.26
C SER A 97 -4.76 10.65 -4.64
N LEU A 98 -4.94 9.79 -5.66
CA LEU A 98 -5.56 10.18 -6.93
C LEU A 98 -7.05 10.58 -6.78
N THR A 99 -7.68 10.22 -5.67
CA THR A 99 -9.04 10.70 -5.33
C THR A 99 -9.09 12.16 -4.87
N SER A 100 -7.92 12.81 -4.72
CA SER A 100 -7.83 14.19 -4.27
C SER A 100 -8.59 15.14 -5.19
N LYS A 101 -9.44 15.99 -4.59
CA LYS A 101 -10.17 17.06 -5.30
C LYS A 101 -9.26 18.12 -5.92
N PHE A 102 -7.98 18.15 -5.53
CA PHE A 102 -6.97 19.05 -6.08
C PHE A 102 -6.32 18.51 -7.35
N LEU A 103 -6.58 17.24 -7.70
CA LEU A 103 -6.15 16.64 -8.95
C LEU A 103 -7.27 16.73 -9.99
N SER A 104 -6.89 17.11 -11.20
CA SER A 104 -7.80 17.11 -12.35
C SER A 104 -7.69 15.77 -13.08
N GLY A 105 -8.82 15.13 -13.36
CA GLY A 105 -8.87 13.88 -14.12
C GLY A 105 -9.76 12.83 -13.46
N ASP A 106 -10.23 11.89 -14.28
CA ASP A 106 -10.83 10.66 -13.81
C ASP A 106 -9.78 9.54 -13.92
N PHE A 107 -9.34 9.03 -12.77
CA PHE A 107 -8.35 7.97 -12.69
C PHE A 107 -8.98 6.58 -12.58
N GLY A 108 -10.32 6.48 -12.61
CA GLY A 108 -11.04 5.21 -12.58
C GLY A 108 -10.59 4.28 -11.46
N ASP A 109 -10.32 3.02 -11.80
CA ASP A 109 -9.85 1.99 -10.86
C ASP A 109 -8.44 2.25 -10.31
N LEU A 110 -7.61 3.06 -11.00
CA LEU A 110 -6.27 3.40 -10.52
C LEU A 110 -6.32 4.15 -9.18
N SER A 111 -7.40 4.89 -8.92
CA SER A 111 -7.63 5.58 -7.64
C SER A 111 -7.88 4.64 -6.45
N ARG A 112 -8.09 3.34 -6.71
CA ARG A 112 -8.27 2.26 -5.72
C ARG A 112 -7.25 1.15 -5.93
N SER A 113 -6.06 1.49 -6.42
CA SER A 113 -4.98 0.55 -6.68
C SER A 113 -3.67 1.04 -6.02
N TYR A 114 -2.61 0.27 -6.20
CA TYR A 114 -1.25 0.76 -6.02
C TYR A 114 -0.91 1.80 -7.09
N ILE A 115 -0.24 2.87 -6.68
CA ILE A 115 0.45 3.81 -7.56
C ILE A 115 1.90 3.94 -7.14
N GLY A 116 2.81 3.70 -8.07
CA GLY A 116 4.24 3.66 -7.81
C GLY A 116 4.85 4.99 -7.36
N PRO A 117 6.02 4.95 -6.67
CA PRO A 117 6.82 6.13 -6.40
C PRO A 117 7.04 6.98 -7.65
N CYS A 118 6.74 8.27 -7.52
CA CYS A 118 6.99 9.26 -8.56
C CYS A 118 7.48 10.57 -7.94
N PRO A 119 8.54 10.56 -7.11
CA PRO A 119 8.99 11.78 -6.46
C PRO A 119 9.60 12.72 -7.51
N PRO A 120 9.26 14.02 -7.50
CA PRO A 120 9.65 14.94 -8.57
C PRO A 120 10.98 15.66 -8.31
N ASP A 121 11.48 15.67 -7.08
CA ASP A 121 12.56 16.55 -6.61
C ASP A 121 13.81 15.79 -6.12
N LYS A 122 13.63 14.69 -5.39
CA LYS A 122 14.72 13.84 -4.86
C LYS A 122 14.20 12.45 -4.54
N ASP A 123 15.10 11.53 -4.20
CA ASP A 123 14.67 10.23 -3.66
C ASP A 123 13.84 10.44 -2.39
N HIS A 124 12.71 9.74 -2.32
CA HIS A 124 11.78 9.78 -1.19
C HIS A 124 11.84 8.47 -0.39
N LEU A 125 11.56 8.58 0.90
CA LEU A 125 11.32 7.43 1.77
C LEU A 125 9.82 7.16 1.89
N TYR A 126 9.42 5.98 1.44
CA TYR A 126 8.05 5.49 1.50
C TYR A 126 7.89 4.51 2.66
N ASN A 127 6.78 4.59 3.38
CA ASN A 127 6.49 3.73 4.51
C ASN A 127 5.46 2.65 4.13
N LEU A 128 5.90 1.39 4.03
CA LEU A 128 5.00 0.24 4.03
C LEU A 128 4.71 -0.16 5.46
N LYS A 129 3.46 -0.02 5.90
CA LYS A 129 3.00 -0.44 7.21
C LYS A 129 1.93 -1.50 7.10
N VAL A 130 2.15 -2.63 7.79
CA VAL A 130 1.23 -3.78 7.81
C VAL A 130 0.63 -3.93 9.20
N PHE A 131 -0.64 -4.32 9.25
CA PHE A 131 -1.43 -4.53 10.45
C PHE A 131 -2.01 -5.95 10.43
N ALA A 132 -1.85 -6.67 11.54
CA ALA A 132 -2.53 -7.92 11.81
C ALA A 132 -3.76 -7.66 12.69
N LEU A 133 -4.93 -8.10 12.24
CA LEU A 133 -6.22 -7.79 12.86
C LEU A 133 -6.93 -9.05 13.36
N ASP A 134 -7.66 -8.93 14.46
CA ASP A 134 -8.47 -10.02 15.04
C ASP A 134 -9.81 -10.26 14.31
N LYS A 135 -10.09 -9.47 13.26
CA LYS A 135 -11.35 -9.54 12.50
C LYS A 135 -11.19 -8.96 11.09
N SER A 136 -12.14 -9.31 10.22
CA SER A 136 -12.46 -8.50 9.04
C SER A 136 -13.21 -7.23 9.42
N LEU A 137 -12.86 -6.13 8.76
CA LEU A 137 -13.38 -4.79 8.97
C LEU A 137 -14.71 -4.54 8.27
N ASN A 138 -15.03 -5.32 7.21
CA ASN A 138 -16.23 -5.18 6.38
C ASN A 138 -16.36 -3.78 5.77
N LEU A 139 -15.24 -3.21 5.33
CA LEU A 139 -15.22 -1.95 4.60
C LEU A 139 -15.72 -2.16 3.16
N SER A 140 -16.35 -1.14 2.60
CA SER A 140 -16.70 -1.15 1.17
C SER A 140 -15.51 -0.72 0.33
N GLU A 141 -15.42 -1.25 -0.89
CA GLU A 141 -14.46 -0.83 -1.91
C GLU A 141 -14.41 0.70 -2.06
N GLY A 142 -13.20 1.26 -2.11
CA GLY A 142 -12.98 2.71 -2.17
C GLY A 142 -13.10 3.43 -0.83
N PHE A 143 -12.97 2.72 0.30
CA PHE A 143 -12.85 3.36 1.62
C PHE A 143 -11.60 4.26 1.69
N TYR A 144 -11.65 5.32 2.50
CA TYR A 144 -10.51 6.20 2.70
C TYR A 144 -9.62 5.75 3.86
N LEU A 145 -8.37 6.22 3.89
CA LEU A 145 -7.42 5.86 4.95
C LEU A 145 -7.93 6.15 6.37
N ASN A 146 -8.71 7.23 6.56
CA ASN A 146 -9.35 7.50 7.85
C ASN A 146 -10.36 6.42 8.26
N ASP A 147 -11.11 5.85 7.30
CA ASP A 147 -12.07 4.78 7.57
C ASP A 147 -11.36 3.52 8.01
N LEU A 148 -10.22 3.20 7.37
CA LEU A 148 -9.35 2.10 7.80
C LEU A 148 -8.88 2.29 9.24
N HIS A 149 -8.35 3.47 9.57
CA HIS A 149 -7.88 3.76 10.93
C HIS A 149 -8.99 3.64 11.98
N HIS A 150 -10.20 4.14 11.67
CA HIS A 150 -11.34 4.00 12.58
C HIS A 150 -11.75 2.54 12.75
N ALA A 151 -11.83 1.77 11.66
CA ALA A 151 -12.25 0.38 11.69
C ALA A 151 -11.25 -0.54 12.40
N MET A 152 -9.94 -0.26 12.29
CA MET A 152 -8.88 -1.02 12.97
C MET A 152 -8.79 -0.72 14.47
N LYS A 153 -9.38 0.37 14.97
CA LYS A 153 -9.19 0.81 16.36
C LYS A 153 -9.68 -0.25 17.35
N GLY A 154 -8.78 -0.73 18.19
CA GLY A 154 -9.05 -1.78 19.19
C GLY A 154 -8.93 -3.21 18.66
N HIS A 155 -8.61 -3.39 17.38
CA HIS A 155 -8.55 -4.69 16.69
C HIS A 155 -7.14 -5.05 16.18
N ILE A 156 -6.15 -4.17 16.35
CA ILE A 156 -4.77 -4.42 15.94
C ILE A 156 -4.08 -5.32 16.98
N LEU A 157 -3.74 -6.54 16.55
CA LEU A 157 -2.97 -7.51 17.34
C LEU A 157 -1.46 -7.25 17.23
N ALA A 158 -0.99 -6.90 16.03
CA ALA A 158 0.39 -6.52 15.77
C ALA A 158 0.47 -5.55 14.59
N GLN A 159 1.52 -4.75 14.55
CA GLN A 159 1.84 -3.89 13.41
C GLN A 159 3.36 -3.82 13.23
N THR A 160 3.82 -3.64 11.99
CA THR A 160 5.23 -3.44 11.67
C THR A 160 5.33 -2.57 10.43
N SER A 161 6.50 -1.96 10.20
CA SER A 161 6.73 -1.08 9.06
C SER A 161 8.12 -1.29 8.47
N LEU A 162 8.24 -1.00 7.18
CA LEU A 162 9.48 -1.00 6.43
C LEU A 162 9.55 0.27 5.57
N GLU A 163 10.69 0.97 5.64
CA GLU A 163 10.97 2.10 4.76
C GLU A 163 11.61 1.61 3.46
N LEU A 164 11.08 2.10 2.34
CA LEU A 164 11.55 1.81 0.99
C LEU A 164 11.97 3.10 0.29
N VAL A 165 13.02 3.03 -0.52
CA VAL A 165 13.49 4.17 -1.32
C VAL A 165 12.78 4.16 -2.67
N GLY A 166 12.10 5.25 -3.01
CA GLY A 166 11.63 5.51 -4.37
C GLY A 166 12.50 6.56 -5.03
N ARG A 167 13.05 6.25 -6.20
CA ARG A 167 14.00 7.14 -6.89
C ARG A 167 13.30 8.30 -7.60
N ALA A 168 13.90 9.49 -7.51
CA ALA A 168 13.57 10.62 -8.39
C ALA A 168 14.15 10.44 -9.79
#